data_AF-A0A2C9JZN3-F1
#
_entry.id   AF-A0A2C9JZN3-F1
#
_cell.length_a   1.000
_cell.length_b   1.000
_cell.length_c   1.000
_cell.angle_alpha   90.00
_cell.angle_beta   90.00
_cell.angle_gamma   90.00
#
_symmetry.space_group_name_H-M   'P 1'
#
loop_
_entity.id
_entity.type
_entity.pdbx_description
1 polymer ?
#
loop_
_entity_poly.entity_id
_entity_poly.type
_entity_poly.pdbx_seq_one_letter_code
_entity_poly.pdbx_strand_id
1 'polypeptide(L)'
;MSRFNFNTFFHRHVLFYKNCNKQIRRRYSVDNIKTLLSKQEISNNEITIRGWVKGVRQYKELTFLHLNDGSGPQHLQVIVPLTVSANKEITFGSCVEVKGKLIESIGQGQKVELVSDSIDIIGPCNNLEFPFKAGRRHPASYSRDILHLRPKTNFFSALLRIRNAASMAVHNFFQAEDFVFIHTPVLTSSDCEGACEMFIAQPLKSDLLTSSDSENETGTEKEGEPKYFFRQPSYLTVSGQLHLEVMTGAFTKVYNFGPAFRAENSIGSFHLSEFYMIEAELAFIESIEDLSTVMERLVKFTVQRTLDSCPDDVSLFQKFVATSKHKGILKNITECNYERMTYTDAINILKKSGKTFEYTPEWGCDLKKEHEMYLTKVVGDAPVFVTDYPAQLKPFYARRNNDGITVSLTSYLHFVCGVQTSVSEDD
;
A
#
# COMPACT_ATOMS: atom_id res chain seq x y z
N MET A 1 17.00 21.03 -14.24
CA MET A 1 16.35 19.79 -13.74
C MET A 1 17.01 18.60 -14.40
N SER A 2 18.04 18.03 -13.76
CA SER A 2 18.79 16.90 -14.30
C SER A 2 17.95 15.62 -14.21
N ARG A 3 17.61 15.05 -15.36
CA ARG A 3 16.92 13.76 -15.49
C ARG A 3 17.67 12.69 -14.72
N PHE A 4 17.01 12.11 -13.71
CA PHE A 4 17.49 10.95 -12.98
C PHE A 4 17.45 9.74 -13.92
N ASN A 5 18.60 9.40 -14.50
CA ASN A 5 18.72 8.30 -15.46
C ASN A 5 18.91 6.98 -14.71
N PHE A 6 17.83 6.18 -14.66
CA PHE A 6 17.80 4.87 -13.98
C PHE A 6 18.87 3.88 -14.49
N ASN A 7 19.32 4.01 -15.75
CA ASN A 7 20.29 3.09 -16.34
C ASN A 7 21.75 3.36 -15.90
N THR A 8 22.14 4.62 -15.72
CA THR A 8 23.48 4.96 -15.19
C THR A 8 23.60 4.65 -13.70
N PHE A 9 22.47 4.67 -12.98
CA PHE A 9 22.39 4.35 -11.56
C PHE A 9 22.67 2.87 -11.27
N PHE A 10 22.13 1.96 -12.08
CA PHE A 10 22.40 0.52 -11.95
C PHE A 10 23.89 0.21 -12.15
N HIS A 11 24.57 0.87 -13.08
CA HIS A 11 25.97 0.53 -13.36
C HIS A 11 26.95 0.90 -12.22
N ARG A 12 26.65 1.94 -11.43
CA ARG A 12 27.46 2.33 -10.25
C ARG A 12 27.11 1.57 -8.97
N HIS A 13 25.87 1.11 -8.79
CA HIS A 13 25.44 0.43 -7.56
C HIS A 13 25.32 -1.10 -7.65
N VAL A 14 25.36 -1.70 -8.85
CA VAL A 14 25.41 -3.17 -9.02
C VAL A 14 26.75 -3.78 -8.56
N LEU A 15 27.80 -2.98 -8.39
CA LEU A 15 29.03 -3.44 -7.73
C LEU A 15 28.83 -3.79 -6.26
N PHE A 16 27.74 -3.36 -5.62
CA PHE A 16 27.38 -3.81 -4.27
C PHE A 16 26.89 -5.27 -4.22
N TYR A 17 26.51 -5.87 -5.36
CA TYR A 17 25.99 -7.23 -5.43
C TYR A 17 26.83 -8.20 -6.28
N LYS A 18 27.91 -7.74 -6.94
CA LYS A 18 28.70 -8.59 -7.85
C LYS A 18 29.77 -9.48 -7.22
N ASN A 19 29.98 -9.43 -5.89
CA ASN A 19 30.92 -10.31 -5.18
C ASN A 19 30.25 -11.43 -4.35
N CYS A 20 28.98 -11.76 -4.60
CA CYS A 20 28.36 -12.96 -4.02
C CYS A 20 28.90 -14.22 -4.71
N ASN A 21 30.04 -14.69 -4.22
CA ASN A 21 30.72 -15.89 -4.68
C ASN A 21 29.87 -17.15 -4.45
N LYS A 22 30.11 -18.16 -5.28
CA LYS A 22 29.37 -19.42 -5.55
C LYS A 22 29.13 -20.39 -4.36
N GLN A 23 28.76 -19.92 -3.17
CA GLN A 23 28.34 -20.76 -2.03
C GLN A 23 26.85 -20.62 -1.65
N ILE A 24 26.02 -20.08 -2.54
CA ILE A 24 24.56 -20.04 -2.35
C ILE A 24 23.97 -21.40 -2.76
N ARG A 25 24.28 -22.46 -2.00
CA ARG A 25 23.53 -23.71 -2.02
C ARG A 25 23.15 -24.07 -0.58
N ARG A 26 21.84 -23.94 -0.31
CA ARG A 26 21.08 -24.53 0.82
C ARG A 26 21.50 -24.14 2.24
N ARG A 27 20.99 -23.01 2.74
CA ARG A 27 20.67 -22.80 4.18
C ARG A 27 19.43 -21.90 4.30
N TYR A 28 18.25 -22.45 4.00
CA TYR A 28 16.95 -21.76 4.13
C TYR A 28 16.23 -22.13 5.44
N SER A 29 16.96 -22.09 6.56
CA SER A 29 16.35 -21.86 7.87
C SER A 29 17.34 -21.07 8.69
N VAL A 30 17.27 -19.75 8.55
CA VAL A 30 17.89 -18.81 9.49
C VAL A 30 16.72 -18.31 10.31
N ASP A 31 16.69 -18.59 11.62
CA ASP A 31 15.72 -17.96 12.51
C ASP A 31 15.82 -16.45 12.30
N ASN A 32 14.73 -15.82 11.85
CA ASN A 32 14.70 -14.38 11.71
C ASN A 32 14.64 -13.72 13.09
N ILE A 33 15.09 -12.48 13.18
CA ILE A 33 15.22 -11.76 14.45
C ILE A 33 13.88 -11.65 15.17
N LYS A 34 12.77 -11.43 14.44
CA LYS A 34 11.42 -11.40 15.02
C LYS A 34 11.08 -12.71 15.74
N THR A 35 11.33 -13.86 15.09
CA THR A 35 11.03 -15.18 15.64
C THR A 35 11.89 -15.45 16.87
N LEU A 36 13.18 -15.16 16.79
CA LEU A 36 14.11 -15.32 17.91
C LEU A 36 13.70 -14.48 19.12
N LEU A 37 13.36 -13.20 18.91
CA LEU A 37 12.91 -12.30 19.98
C LEU A 37 11.53 -12.66 20.53
N SER A 38 10.70 -13.37 19.77
CA SER A 38 9.40 -13.86 20.24
C SER A 38 9.52 -15.12 21.11
N LYS A 39 10.39 -16.06 20.73
CA LYS A 39 10.62 -17.31 21.47
C LYS A 39 11.43 -17.08 22.74
N GLN A 40 12.49 -16.26 22.64
CA GLN A 40 13.40 -15.96 23.76
C GLN A 40 14.01 -17.22 24.40
N GLU A 41 14.09 -18.32 23.65
CA GLU A 41 14.63 -19.59 24.13
C GLU A 41 16.15 -19.49 24.24
N ILE A 42 16.61 -19.36 25.48
CA ILE A 42 18.04 -19.41 25.81
C ILE A 42 18.50 -20.86 25.61
N SER A 43 19.52 -21.04 24.77
CA SER A 43 20.14 -22.34 24.57
C SER A 43 21.65 -22.19 24.42
N ASN A 44 22.37 -23.25 24.79
CA ASN A 44 23.82 -23.31 24.57
C ASN A 44 24.19 -23.59 23.09
N ASN A 45 23.18 -23.76 22.23
CA ASN A 45 23.41 -24.00 20.81
C ASN A 45 23.87 -22.71 20.15
N GLU A 46 24.88 -22.83 19.28
CA GLU A 46 25.28 -21.74 18.41
C GLU A 46 24.17 -21.45 17.41
N ILE A 47 23.81 -20.18 17.27
CA ILE A 47 22.87 -19.70 16.27
C ILE A 47 23.58 -18.77 15.29
N THR A 48 23.10 -18.74 14.05
CA THR A 48 23.58 -17.82 13.02
C THR A 48 22.48 -16.81 12.70
N ILE A 49 22.77 -15.52 12.80
CA ILE A 49 21.85 -14.44 12.44
C ILE A 49 22.49 -13.54 11.38
N ARG A 50 21.68 -13.07 10.43
CA ARG A 50 22.10 -12.15 9.37
C ARG A 50 21.22 -10.91 9.38
N GLY A 51 21.82 -9.75 9.15
CA GLY A 51 21.04 -8.52 9.09
C GLY A 51 21.89 -7.29 8.82
N TRP A 52 21.26 -6.12 8.98
CA TRP A 52 21.90 -4.82 8.85
C TRP A 52 22.06 -4.16 10.20
N VAL A 53 23.24 -3.60 10.42
CA VAL A 53 23.58 -2.86 11.63
C VAL A 53 22.77 -1.56 11.69
N LYS A 54 21.98 -1.39 12.76
CA LYS A 54 21.14 -0.21 13.05
C LYS A 54 21.72 0.69 14.15
N GLY A 55 22.73 0.22 14.85
CA GLY A 55 23.43 0.99 15.88
C GLY A 55 24.74 0.30 16.22
N VAL A 56 25.76 1.11 16.51
CA VAL A 56 27.08 0.66 16.94
C VAL A 56 27.45 1.50 18.15
N ARG A 57 27.81 0.83 19.25
CA ARG A 57 28.34 1.48 20.45
C ARG A 57 29.53 0.68 20.95
N GLN A 58 30.69 1.32 21.02
CA GLN A 58 31.88 0.73 21.62
C GLN A 58 31.98 1.13 23.08
N TYR A 59 32.31 0.18 23.95
CA TYR A 59 32.56 0.41 25.36
C TYR A 59 33.58 -0.59 25.91
N LYS A 60 34.74 -0.08 26.36
CA LYS A 60 35.88 -0.90 26.78
C LYS A 60 36.23 -1.94 25.70
N GLU A 61 36.25 -3.21 26.06
CA GLU A 61 36.61 -4.34 25.18
C GLU A 61 35.39 -4.96 24.47
N LEU A 62 34.24 -4.30 24.49
CA LEU A 62 33.00 -4.79 23.87
C LEU A 62 32.45 -3.78 22.85
N THR A 63 31.98 -4.30 21.72
CA THR A 63 31.17 -3.57 20.75
C THR A 63 29.73 -4.07 20.81
N PHE A 64 28.80 -3.19 21.12
CA PHE A 64 27.37 -3.45 21.12
C PHE A 64 26.79 -3.06 19.77
N LEU A 65 26.17 -4.01 19.08
CA LEU A 65 25.47 -3.79 17.83
C LEU A 65 23.97 -3.96 18.03
N HIS A 66 23.18 -3.10 17.39
CA HIS A 66 21.77 -3.37 17.15
C HIS A 66 21.64 -3.94 15.74
N LEU A 67 21.18 -5.18 15.61
CA LEU A 67 20.99 -5.85 14.33
C LEU A 67 19.50 -5.93 13.98
N ASN A 68 19.16 -5.68 12.71
CA ASN A 68 17.79 -5.85 12.20
C ASN A 68 17.84 -6.43 10.79
N ASP A 69 16.98 -7.41 10.54
CA ASP A 69 16.87 -8.13 9.26
C ASP A 69 15.63 -7.73 8.46
N GLY A 70 14.83 -6.79 8.97
CA GLY A 70 13.58 -6.34 8.38
C GLY A 70 12.34 -7.16 8.76
N SER A 71 12.49 -8.29 9.45
CA SER A 71 11.37 -9.17 9.86
C SER A 71 10.39 -8.52 10.85
N GLY A 72 10.86 -7.53 11.61
CA GLY A 72 10.07 -6.70 12.51
C GLY A 72 10.77 -5.37 12.81
N PRO A 73 10.14 -4.49 13.61
CA PRO A 73 10.74 -3.23 14.02
C PRO A 73 11.81 -3.38 15.13
N GLN A 74 11.81 -4.48 15.87
CA GLN A 74 12.76 -4.71 16.96
C GLN A 74 14.16 -5.00 16.46
N HIS A 75 15.15 -4.65 17.27
CA HIS A 75 16.55 -4.97 17.01
C HIS A 75 17.02 -6.05 17.97
N LEU A 76 17.84 -6.98 17.50
CA LEU A 76 18.59 -7.88 18.36
C LEU A 76 19.86 -7.16 18.82
N GLN A 77 20.08 -7.07 20.13
CA GLN A 77 21.38 -6.64 20.64
C GLN A 77 22.40 -7.77 20.51
N VAL A 78 23.53 -7.44 19.90
CA VAL A 78 24.67 -8.35 19.72
C VAL A 78 25.87 -7.76 20.45
N ILE A 79 26.45 -8.53 21.37
CA ILE A 79 27.70 -8.21 22.03
C ILE A 79 28.84 -8.84 21.24
N VAL A 80 29.76 -8.01 20.75
CA VAL A 80 30.95 -8.43 20.01
C VAL A 80 32.20 -8.14 20.82
N PRO A 81 32.88 -9.16 21.38
CA PRO A 81 34.16 -8.99 22.05
C PRO A 81 35.23 -8.40 21.12
N LEU A 82 36.16 -7.62 21.67
CA LEU A 82 37.24 -6.98 20.91
C LEU A 82 38.09 -8.00 20.15
N THR A 83 38.29 -9.20 20.71
CA THR A 83 38.98 -10.32 20.06
C THR A 83 38.30 -10.77 18.76
N VAL A 84 36.98 -10.60 18.66
CA VAL A 84 36.15 -10.98 17.50
C VAL A 84 36.02 -9.84 16.49
N SER A 85 35.94 -8.59 16.97
CA SER A 85 35.84 -7.39 16.13
C SER A 85 37.19 -6.81 15.70
N ALA A 86 38.31 -7.33 16.20
CA ALA A 86 39.64 -6.82 15.89
C ALA A 86 39.84 -6.68 14.36
N ASN A 87 40.28 -5.50 13.93
CA ASN A 87 40.51 -5.13 12.52
C ASN A 87 39.26 -5.13 11.61
N LYS A 88 38.04 -5.13 12.17
CA LYS A 88 36.78 -5.04 11.41
C LYS A 88 36.10 -3.69 11.65
N GLU A 89 35.99 -2.89 10.59
CA GLU A 89 35.25 -1.62 10.65
C GLU A 89 33.74 -1.88 10.47
N ILE A 90 33.02 -2.07 11.59
CA ILE A 90 31.58 -2.29 11.58
C ILE A 90 30.86 -0.95 11.71
N THR A 91 30.13 -0.58 10.66
CA THR A 91 29.46 0.72 10.55
C THR A 91 27.94 0.59 10.49
N PHE A 92 27.22 1.71 10.69
CA PHE A 92 25.77 1.76 10.50
C PHE A 92 25.41 1.43 9.05
N GLY A 93 24.46 0.52 8.86
CA GLY A 93 24.05 0.03 7.55
C GLY A 93 24.89 -1.13 7.01
N SER A 94 25.98 -1.52 7.67
CA SER A 94 26.76 -2.70 7.28
C SER A 94 25.91 -3.98 7.33
N CYS A 95 26.08 -4.85 6.35
CA CYS A 95 25.48 -6.18 6.29
C CYS A 95 26.43 -7.19 6.94
N VAL A 96 25.96 -7.92 7.94
CA VAL A 96 26.78 -8.84 8.73
C VAL A 96 26.11 -10.20 8.89
N GLU A 97 26.93 -11.25 8.98
CA GLU A 97 26.57 -12.55 9.56
C GLU A 97 27.23 -12.65 10.93
N VAL A 98 26.45 -13.01 11.94
CA VAL A 98 26.92 -13.21 13.32
C VAL A 98 26.62 -14.64 13.72
N LYS A 99 27.61 -15.33 14.29
CA LYS A 99 27.42 -16.61 14.98
C LYS A 99 27.71 -16.43 16.45
N GLY A 100 26.90 -17.05 17.29
CA GLY A 100 27.05 -16.91 18.73
C GLY A 100 25.95 -17.59 19.52
N LYS A 101 25.89 -17.28 20.82
CA LYS A 101 24.93 -17.86 21.76
C LYS A 101 23.99 -16.81 22.30
N LEU A 102 22.70 -17.16 22.35
CA LEU A 102 21.68 -16.32 22.94
C LEU A 102 21.72 -16.51 24.46
N ILE A 103 21.92 -15.42 25.19
CA ILE A 103 21.98 -15.41 26.66
C ILE A 103 20.91 -14.48 27.24
N GLU A 104 20.66 -14.61 28.53
CA GLU A 104 19.87 -13.63 29.27
C GLU A 104 20.59 -12.27 29.28
N SER A 105 19.85 -11.20 29.05
CA SER A 105 20.38 -9.84 29.09
C SER A 105 20.66 -9.41 30.52
N ILE A 106 21.82 -8.79 30.74
CA ILE A 106 22.15 -8.09 31.99
C ILE A 106 21.59 -6.65 31.95
N GLY A 107 21.31 -6.12 30.75
CA GLY A 107 20.87 -4.76 30.53
C GLY A 107 19.37 -4.56 30.78
N GLN A 108 18.97 -3.33 31.08
CA GLN A 108 17.55 -2.95 31.09
C GLN A 108 17.08 -2.66 29.66
N GLY A 109 15.93 -3.22 29.27
CA GLY A 109 15.26 -2.92 28.00
C GLY A 109 15.13 -4.08 27.01
N GLN A 110 15.81 -5.19 27.26
CA GLN A 110 15.71 -6.42 26.49
C GLN A 110 15.86 -7.63 27.43
N LYS A 111 15.27 -8.77 27.05
CA LYS A 111 15.37 -10.01 27.84
C LYS A 111 16.53 -10.89 27.44
N VAL A 112 16.93 -10.82 26.18
CA VAL A 112 17.98 -11.68 25.60
C VAL A 112 18.94 -10.87 24.76
N GLU A 113 20.19 -11.34 24.69
CA GLU A 113 21.26 -10.76 23.87
C GLU A 113 22.09 -11.88 23.22
N LEU A 114 22.65 -11.60 22.05
CA LEU A 114 23.55 -12.54 21.36
C LEU A 114 25.00 -12.20 21.67
N VAL A 115 25.72 -13.08 22.35
CA VAL A 115 27.18 -12.96 22.48
C VAL A 115 27.81 -13.64 21.28
N SER A 116 28.54 -12.87 20.46
CA SER A 116 29.13 -13.38 19.23
C SER A 116 30.40 -14.17 19.48
N ASP A 117 30.45 -15.38 18.92
CA ASP A 117 31.67 -16.16 18.75
C ASP A 117 32.42 -15.75 17.46
N SER A 118 31.66 -15.37 16.41
CA SER A 118 32.23 -14.82 15.17
C SER A 118 31.32 -13.78 14.51
N ILE A 119 31.92 -12.87 13.74
CA ILE A 119 31.21 -11.90 12.91
C ILE A 119 31.89 -11.72 11.56
N ASP A 120 31.11 -11.84 10.48
CA ASP A 120 31.59 -11.63 9.11
C ASP A 120 30.86 -10.44 8.49
N ILE A 121 31.62 -9.48 7.95
CA ILE A 121 31.06 -8.34 7.19
C ILE A 121 30.83 -8.79 5.75
N ILE A 122 29.58 -9.10 5.42
CA ILE A 122 29.17 -9.51 4.06
C ILE A 122 29.20 -8.31 3.12
N GLY A 123 28.75 -7.15 3.60
CA GLY A 123 28.66 -5.92 2.82
C GLY A 123 29.01 -4.71 3.68
N PRO A 124 30.19 -4.10 3.50
CA PRO A 124 30.56 -2.89 4.24
C PRO A 124 29.67 -1.72 3.85
N CYS A 125 29.49 -0.77 4.76
CA CYS A 125 28.73 0.45 4.49
C CYS A 125 29.59 1.68 4.76
N ASN A 126 29.80 2.52 3.74
CA ASN A 126 30.46 3.80 3.94
C ASN A 126 29.49 4.78 4.61
N ASN A 127 29.73 5.08 5.89
CA ASN A 127 28.89 5.99 6.68
C ASN A 127 28.84 7.42 6.12
N LEU A 128 29.85 7.87 5.36
CA LEU A 128 29.86 9.20 4.76
C LEU A 128 28.88 9.27 3.59
N GLU A 129 28.93 8.27 2.72
CA GLU A 129 28.08 8.16 1.52
C GLU A 129 26.66 7.70 1.82
N PHE A 130 26.45 6.92 2.89
CA PHE A 130 25.12 6.43 3.23
C PHE A 130 24.19 7.60 3.60
N PRO A 131 23.05 7.79 2.91
CA PRO A 131 22.25 9.01 3.04
C PRO A 131 21.55 9.13 4.39
N PHE A 132 21.18 8.01 5.01
CA PHE A 132 20.52 8.01 6.30
C PHE A 132 21.54 7.92 7.43
N LYS A 133 21.56 8.90 8.33
CA LYS A 133 22.44 8.89 9.51
C LYS A 133 21.75 8.28 10.73
N ALA A 134 22.49 7.46 11.49
CA ALA A 134 22.02 6.88 12.74
C ALA A 134 21.55 7.98 13.72
N GLY A 135 20.44 7.72 14.43
CA GLY A 135 19.89 8.65 15.43
C GLY A 135 19.29 9.95 14.88
N ARG A 136 19.30 10.19 13.56
CA ARG A 136 18.67 11.36 12.94
C ARG A 136 17.35 11.01 12.28
N ARG A 137 16.33 11.82 12.52
CA ARG A 137 15.06 11.77 11.78
C ARG A 137 15.23 12.54 10.47
N HIS A 138 14.88 11.90 9.37
CA HIS A 138 14.86 12.52 8.05
C HIS A 138 13.41 12.87 7.67
N PRO A 139 13.15 14.01 7.04
CA PRO A 139 11.82 14.34 6.57
C PRO A 139 11.38 13.39 5.46
N ALA A 140 10.06 13.23 5.30
CA ALA A 140 9.49 12.34 4.28
C ALA A 140 9.91 12.75 2.86
N SER A 141 10.04 14.06 2.59
CA SER A 141 10.53 14.59 1.30
C SER A 141 11.91 14.05 0.95
N TYR A 142 12.88 14.13 1.88
CA TYR A 142 14.23 13.61 1.67
C TYR A 142 14.23 12.10 1.35
N SER A 143 13.39 11.33 2.01
CA SER A 143 13.30 9.88 1.79
C SER A 143 12.61 9.52 0.46
N ARG A 144 11.79 10.41 -0.11
CA ARG A 144 11.15 10.21 -1.42
C ARG A 144 12.15 10.34 -2.57
N ASP A 145 13.22 11.11 -2.40
CA ASP A 145 14.29 11.24 -3.40
C ASP A 145 15.21 10.01 -3.44
N ILE A 146 15.14 9.12 -2.44
CA ILE A 146 16.03 7.97 -2.26
C ILE A 146 15.22 6.67 -2.11
N LEU A 147 14.38 6.41 -3.11
CA LEU A 147 13.42 5.29 -3.10
C LEU A 147 14.05 3.92 -2.86
N HIS A 148 15.24 3.69 -3.41
CA HIS A 148 15.93 2.40 -3.35
C HIS A 148 16.55 2.09 -1.97
N LEU A 149 16.79 3.10 -1.12
CA LEU A 149 17.32 2.90 0.24
C LEU A 149 16.32 3.23 1.35
N ARG A 150 15.24 3.98 1.09
CA ARG A 150 14.25 4.33 2.11
C ARG A 150 13.69 3.15 2.91
N PRO A 151 13.55 1.90 2.37
CA PRO A 151 13.12 0.76 3.18
C PRO A 151 14.07 0.44 4.35
N LYS A 152 15.30 0.96 4.35
CA LYS A 152 16.24 0.81 5.47
C LYS A 152 15.91 1.72 6.66
N THR A 153 14.98 2.66 6.52
CA THR A 153 14.51 3.51 7.62
C THR A 153 13.41 2.81 8.43
N ASN A 154 13.27 3.15 9.72
CA ASN A 154 12.24 2.56 10.57
C ASN A 154 10.82 2.89 10.08
N PHE A 155 10.61 4.12 9.60
CA PHE A 155 9.32 4.56 9.08
C PHE A 155 8.87 3.75 7.86
N PHE A 156 9.71 3.65 6.81
CA PHE A 156 9.30 2.95 5.59
C PHE A 156 9.31 1.44 5.74
N SER A 157 10.20 0.85 6.53
CA SER A 157 10.15 -0.60 6.80
C SER A 157 8.86 -0.99 7.52
N ALA A 158 8.46 -0.23 8.55
CA ALA A 158 7.18 -0.43 9.23
C ALA A 158 5.98 -0.19 8.29
N LEU A 159 6.01 0.88 7.47
CA LEU A 159 4.97 1.13 6.47
C LEU A 159 4.77 -0.04 5.51
N LEU A 160 5.87 -0.61 4.99
CA LEU A 160 5.81 -1.73 4.05
C LEU A 160 5.27 -3.01 4.72
N ARG A 161 5.65 -3.28 5.98
CA ARG A 161 5.09 -4.41 6.75
C ARG A 161 3.60 -4.22 7.05
N ILE A 162 3.18 -3.01 7.43
CA ILE A 162 1.76 -2.67 7.63
C ILE A 162 0.98 -2.82 6.33
N ARG A 163 1.50 -2.30 5.19
CA ARG A 163 0.87 -2.45 3.88
C ARG A 163 0.73 -3.92 3.50
N ASN A 164 1.76 -4.73 3.73
CA ASN A 164 1.69 -6.18 3.52
C ASN A 164 0.60 -6.84 4.39
N ALA A 165 0.55 -6.52 5.69
CA ALA A 165 -0.47 -7.04 6.59
C ALA A 165 -1.89 -6.64 6.14
N ALA A 166 -2.08 -5.39 5.72
CA ALA A 166 -3.35 -4.91 5.18
C ALA A 166 -3.75 -5.61 3.88
N SER A 167 -2.81 -5.77 2.94
CA SER A 167 -3.04 -6.52 1.70
C SER A 167 -3.46 -7.97 1.97
N MET A 168 -2.80 -8.64 2.92
CA MET A 168 -3.18 -10.00 3.29
C MET A 168 -4.51 -10.04 4.04
N ALA A 169 -4.83 -9.03 4.86
CA ALA A 169 -6.12 -8.93 5.53
C ALA A 169 -7.28 -8.81 4.52
N VAL A 170 -7.11 -8.06 3.44
CA VAL A 170 -8.10 -7.96 2.34
C VAL A 170 -8.32 -9.33 1.69
N HIS A 171 -7.26 -10.02 1.29
CA HIS A 171 -7.39 -11.37 0.73
C HIS A 171 -8.06 -12.34 1.72
N ASN A 172 -7.67 -12.30 3.00
CA ASN A 172 -8.28 -13.15 4.03
C ASN A 172 -9.78 -12.89 4.19
N PHE A 173 -10.23 -11.63 4.10
CA PHE A 173 -11.65 -11.29 4.13
C PHE A 173 -12.38 -11.95 2.96
N PHE A 174 -11.93 -11.68 1.73
CA PHE A 174 -12.60 -12.18 0.54
C PHE A 174 -12.60 -13.71 0.47
N GLN A 175 -11.51 -14.37 0.90
CA GLN A 175 -11.47 -15.82 0.99
C GLN A 175 -12.43 -16.38 2.06
N ALA A 176 -12.57 -15.71 3.21
CA ALA A 176 -13.51 -16.12 4.25
C ALA A 176 -14.98 -15.91 3.85
N GLU A 177 -15.24 -15.00 2.91
CA GLU A 177 -16.57 -14.71 2.37
C GLU A 177 -16.85 -15.40 1.02
N ASP A 178 -16.06 -16.41 0.63
CA ASP A 178 -16.19 -17.20 -0.60
C ASP A 178 -16.13 -16.40 -1.92
N PHE A 179 -15.40 -15.28 -1.95
CA PHE A 179 -15.14 -14.55 -3.19
C PHE A 179 -14.02 -15.21 -4.00
N VAL A 180 -14.20 -15.23 -5.32
CA VAL A 180 -13.16 -15.67 -6.26
C VAL A 180 -12.26 -14.50 -6.64
N PHE A 181 -10.95 -14.67 -6.50
CA PHE A 181 -9.97 -13.67 -6.92
C PHE A 181 -9.77 -13.73 -8.43
N ILE A 182 -10.12 -12.65 -9.12
CA ILE A 182 -10.02 -12.51 -10.58
C ILE A 182 -8.93 -11.49 -10.92
N HIS A 183 -8.03 -11.88 -11.80
CA HIS A 183 -7.08 -10.96 -12.43
C HIS A 183 -7.73 -10.32 -13.66
N THR A 184 -8.11 -9.04 -13.55
CA THR A 184 -8.67 -8.29 -14.68
C THR A 184 -7.55 -7.78 -15.61
N PRO A 185 -7.84 -7.57 -16.91
CA PRO A 185 -6.86 -7.02 -17.85
C PRO A 185 -6.43 -5.60 -17.48
N VAL A 186 -5.12 -5.36 -17.50
CA VAL A 186 -4.55 -4.00 -17.32
C VAL A 186 -4.57 -3.20 -18.63
N LEU A 187 -4.36 -3.88 -19.76
CA LEU A 187 -4.50 -3.28 -21.09
C LEU A 187 -5.96 -3.39 -21.52
N THR A 188 -6.57 -2.26 -21.86
CA THR A 188 -7.98 -2.17 -22.22
C THR A 188 -8.17 -1.27 -23.44
N SER A 189 -9.22 -1.51 -24.24
CA SER A 189 -9.71 -0.56 -25.23
C SER A 189 -10.95 0.22 -24.74
N SER A 190 -11.45 -0.11 -23.56
CA SER A 190 -12.64 0.50 -22.95
C SER A 190 -12.26 1.53 -21.90
N ASP A 191 -13.01 2.63 -21.87
CA ASP A 191 -13.04 3.58 -20.75
C ASP A 191 -14.17 3.16 -19.79
N CYS A 192 -13.80 2.77 -18.56
CA CYS A 192 -14.77 2.34 -17.56
C CYS A 192 -15.47 3.53 -16.89
N GLU A 193 -14.77 4.64 -16.66
CA GLU A 193 -15.30 5.78 -15.88
C GLU A 193 -15.82 6.91 -16.79
N GLY A 194 -15.57 6.85 -18.11
CA GLY A 194 -16.10 7.79 -19.11
C GLY A 194 -15.46 9.18 -19.09
N ALA A 195 -14.44 9.39 -18.25
CA ALA A 195 -13.77 10.67 -18.05
C ALA A 195 -12.59 10.90 -19.02
N CYS A 196 -12.25 9.95 -19.90
CA CYS A 196 -11.17 10.03 -20.89
C CYS A 196 -9.74 10.28 -20.35
N GLU A 197 -9.49 10.22 -19.04
CA GLU A 197 -8.17 10.48 -18.45
C GLU A 197 -7.31 9.21 -18.36
N MET A 198 -7.08 8.54 -19.51
CA MET A 198 -6.33 7.29 -19.60
C MET A 198 -4.93 7.47 -20.20
N PHE A 199 -3.97 6.64 -19.77
CA PHE A 199 -2.67 6.53 -20.44
C PHE A 199 -2.78 5.64 -21.68
N ILE A 200 -2.19 6.07 -22.80
CA ILE A 200 -2.10 5.25 -24.02
C ILE A 200 -0.98 4.20 -23.84
N ALA A 201 -1.31 2.96 -24.17
CA ALA A 201 -0.38 1.83 -24.17
C ALA A 201 -0.06 1.40 -25.61
N GLN A 202 1.11 1.78 -26.11
CA GLN A 202 1.58 1.40 -27.45
C GLN A 202 3.09 1.11 -27.47
N PRO A 203 3.57 0.23 -28.39
CA PRO A 203 4.99 0.05 -28.61
C PRO A 203 5.66 1.35 -29.07
N LEU A 204 6.92 1.54 -28.67
CA LEU A 204 7.71 2.70 -29.11
C LEU A 204 8.09 2.61 -30.60
N LYS A 205 8.32 1.40 -31.10
CA LYS A 205 8.68 1.20 -32.49
C LYS A 205 7.42 1.17 -33.35
N SER A 206 7.34 2.09 -34.30
CA SER A 206 6.19 2.26 -35.19
C SER A 206 6.02 1.14 -36.21
N ASP A 207 7.06 0.38 -36.50
CA ASP A 207 7.05 -0.80 -37.39
C ASP A 207 6.24 -1.97 -36.80
N LEU A 208 6.00 -1.98 -35.48
CA LEU A 208 5.14 -2.95 -34.81
C LEU A 208 3.64 -2.61 -34.90
N LEU A 209 3.29 -1.43 -35.41
CA LEU A 209 1.89 -1.01 -35.54
C LEU A 209 1.30 -1.54 -36.86
N THR A 210 0.18 -2.24 -36.77
CA THR A 210 -0.56 -2.75 -37.94
C THR A 210 -1.72 -1.81 -38.30
N SER A 211 -2.09 -1.74 -39.57
CA SER A 211 -3.36 -1.11 -39.99
C SER A 211 -4.55 -1.80 -39.30
N SER A 212 -5.57 -1.03 -38.90
CA SER A 212 -6.70 -1.52 -38.11
C SER A 212 -7.54 -2.59 -38.80
N ASP A 213 -7.52 -2.69 -40.13
CA ASP A 213 -8.19 -3.77 -40.87
C ASP A 213 -7.48 -4.03 -42.21
N SER A 214 -6.85 -5.20 -42.39
CA SER A 214 -6.52 -5.69 -43.74
C SER A 214 -6.38 -7.22 -43.79
N GLU A 215 -7.51 -7.90 -43.60
CA GLU A 215 -7.85 -9.11 -44.38
C GLU A 215 -8.95 -8.76 -45.42
N ASN A 216 -8.92 -7.54 -45.99
CA ASN A 216 -9.60 -7.32 -47.26
C ASN A 216 -8.67 -7.78 -48.38
N GLU A 217 -9.07 -8.82 -49.09
CA GLU A 217 -8.38 -9.46 -50.25
C GLU A 217 -8.12 -8.51 -51.45
N THR A 218 -8.26 -7.21 -51.28
CA THR A 218 -7.96 -6.18 -52.30
C THR A 218 -6.95 -5.20 -51.72
N GLY A 219 -5.68 -5.39 -52.08
CA GLY A 219 -4.49 -4.72 -51.53
C GLY A 219 -4.39 -3.21 -51.79
N THR A 220 -5.33 -2.43 -51.29
CA THR A 220 -5.23 -0.97 -51.20
C THR A 220 -5.18 -0.57 -49.73
N GLU A 221 -3.97 -0.34 -49.23
CA GLU A 221 -3.76 0.40 -47.97
C GLU A 221 -4.37 1.80 -48.15
N LYS A 222 -5.36 2.16 -47.33
CA LYS A 222 -5.86 3.55 -47.28
C LYS A 222 -4.84 4.40 -46.53
N GLU A 223 -4.14 5.28 -47.26
CA GLU A 223 -3.27 6.29 -46.66
C GLU A 223 -4.08 7.16 -45.67
N GLY A 224 -3.60 7.27 -44.43
CA GLY A 224 -4.18 8.14 -43.39
C GLY A 224 -4.92 7.43 -42.26
N GLU A 225 -5.11 6.11 -42.30
CA GLU A 225 -5.71 5.39 -41.16
C GLU A 225 -4.72 5.17 -40.01
N PRO A 226 -5.17 5.31 -38.75
CA PRO A 226 -4.32 5.09 -37.59
C PRO A 226 -3.91 3.62 -37.47
N LYS A 227 -2.61 3.38 -37.23
CA LYS A 227 -2.06 2.03 -37.02
C LYS A 227 -2.00 1.72 -35.52
N TYR A 228 -2.44 0.53 -35.13
CA TYR A 228 -2.49 0.08 -33.74
C TYR A 228 -1.77 -1.26 -33.57
N PHE A 229 -1.23 -1.50 -32.37
CA PHE A 229 -0.63 -2.80 -32.04
C PHE A 229 -1.67 -3.89 -31.79
N PHE A 230 -2.77 -3.55 -31.12
CA PHE A 230 -3.86 -4.47 -30.78
C PHE A 230 -5.03 -4.39 -31.76
N ARG A 231 -4.81 -3.91 -33.00
CA ARG A 231 -5.85 -3.59 -34.01
C ARG A 231 -6.85 -2.49 -33.63
N GLN A 232 -6.82 -2.05 -32.38
CA GLN A 232 -7.61 -0.96 -31.82
C GLN A 232 -6.74 -0.12 -30.87
N PRO A 233 -7.17 1.10 -30.50
CA PRO A 233 -6.55 1.86 -29.42
C PRO A 233 -6.46 1.02 -28.14
N SER A 234 -5.38 1.20 -27.39
CA SER A 234 -5.20 0.50 -26.12
C SER A 234 -4.65 1.44 -25.07
N TYR A 235 -5.14 1.25 -23.86
CA TYR A 235 -4.94 2.12 -22.72
C TYR A 235 -4.58 1.30 -21.48
N LEU A 236 -4.04 1.98 -20.48
CA LEU A 236 -3.96 1.43 -19.13
C LEU A 236 -5.29 1.62 -18.43
N THR A 237 -5.80 0.56 -17.80
CA THR A 237 -7.11 0.56 -17.19
C THR A 237 -7.23 1.54 -16.01
N VAL A 238 -8.37 2.22 -15.93
CA VAL A 238 -8.78 3.03 -14.78
C VAL A 238 -9.48 2.17 -13.72
N SER A 239 -10.12 1.07 -14.14
CA SER A 239 -10.90 0.16 -13.28
C SER A 239 -11.14 -1.19 -13.96
N GLY A 240 -11.17 -2.26 -13.17
CA GLY A 240 -11.54 -3.61 -13.60
C GLY A 240 -13.04 -3.92 -13.51
N GLN A 241 -13.88 -2.99 -13.05
CA GLN A 241 -15.29 -3.22 -12.69
C GLN A 241 -16.09 -3.95 -13.77
N LEU A 242 -16.15 -3.42 -15.00
CA LEU A 242 -16.91 -4.03 -16.10
C LEU A 242 -16.48 -5.47 -16.42
N HIS A 243 -15.22 -5.83 -16.17
CA HIS A 243 -14.76 -7.21 -16.35
C HIS A 243 -15.25 -8.11 -15.21
N LEU A 244 -15.34 -7.59 -13.98
CA LEU A 244 -15.88 -8.33 -12.85
C LEU A 244 -17.39 -8.56 -13.01
N GLU A 245 -18.15 -7.59 -13.51
CA GLU A 245 -19.57 -7.73 -13.82
C GLU A 245 -19.83 -8.89 -14.81
N VAL A 246 -19.01 -9.03 -15.85
CA VAL A 246 -19.12 -10.19 -16.76
C VAL A 246 -18.87 -11.51 -16.01
N MET A 247 -17.94 -11.52 -15.07
CA MET A 247 -17.60 -12.71 -14.29
C MET A 247 -18.66 -13.07 -13.26
N THR A 248 -19.48 -12.11 -12.80
CA THR A 248 -20.56 -12.41 -11.85
C THR A 248 -21.66 -13.28 -12.45
N GLY A 249 -21.79 -13.29 -13.78
CA GLY A 249 -22.63 -14.24 -14.51
C GLY A 249 -22.23 -15.71 -14.34
N ALA A 250 -20.98 -15.99 -13.93
CA ALA A 250 -20.48 -17.34 -13.64
C ALA A 250 -20.20 -17.58 -12.15
N PHE A 251 -19.83 -16.54 -11.40
CA PHE A 251 -19.45 -16.62 -10.00
C PHE A 251 -20.22 -15.57 -9.19
N THR A 252 -21.00 -15.97 -8.19
CA THR A 252 -21.87 -15.03 -7.46
C THR A 252 -21.12 -13.92 -6.71
N LYS A 253 -19.82 -14.11 -6.42
CA LYS A 253 -18.97 -13.18 -5.67
C LYS A 253 -17.56 -13.20 -6.25
N VAL A 254 -17.10 -12.08 -6.81
CA VAL A 254 -15.77 -11.94 -7.39
C VAL A 254 -15.09 -10.68 -6.89
N TYR A 255 -13.76 -10.68 -6.87
CA TYR A 255 -13.00 -9.47 -6.56
C TYR A 255 -11.68 -9.42 -7.34
N ASN A 256 -11.20 -8.21 -7.56
CA ASN A 256 -9.88 -7.90 -8.08
C ASN A 256 -9.08 -7.11 -7.03
N PHE A 257 -7.77 -7.28 -7.07
CA PHE A 257 -6.82 -6.48 -6.32
C PHE A 257 -5.61 -6.23 -7.22
N GLY A 258 -5.71 -5.16 -8.01
CA GLY A 258 -4.80 -4.91 -9.13
C GLY A 258 -4.41 -3.44 -9.26
N PRO A 259 -3.44 -3.14 -10.12
CA PRO A 259 -3.07 -1.77 -10.42
C PRO A 259 -4.13 -1.08 -11.27
N ALA A 260 -4.34 0.21 -11.01
CA ALA A 260 -5.18 1.12 -11.79
C ALA A 260 -4.40 2.41 -12.07
N PHE A 261 -4.75 3.07 -13.16
CA PHE A 261 -4.00 4.20 -13.69
C PHE A 261 -4.92 5.37 -14.01
N ARG A 262 -4.54 6.58 -13.62
CA ARG A 262 -5.26 7.81 -13.96
C ARG A 262 -4.29 8.86 -14.49
N ALA A 263 -4.59 9.42 -15.64
CA ALA A 263 -3.78 10.43 -16.33
C ALA A 263 -4.16 11.87 -15.94
N GLU A 264 -4.85 12.05 -14.82
CA GLU A 264 -5.16 13.35 -14.21
C GLU A 264 -3.88 14.18 -13.97
N ASN A 265 -3.87 15.43 -14.41
CA ASN A 265 -2.80 16.38 -14.10
C ASN A 265 -2.98 17.01 -12.70
N SER A 266 -3.12 16.15 -11.68
CA SER A 266 -3.36 16.54 -10.28
C SER A 266 -2.12 16.27 -9.43
N ILE A 267 -1.38 17.33 -9.08
CA ILE A 267 -0.17 17.26 -8.22
C ILE A 267 -0.54 17.42 -6.73
N GLY A 268 -1.65 16.80 -6.33
CA GLY A 268 -2.14 16.81 -4.95
C GLY A 268 -1.40 15.82 -4.05
N SER A 269 -1.53 15.96 -2.73
CA SER A 269 -0.98 15.00 -1.75
C SER A 269 -1.75 13.69 -1.64
N PHE A 270 -2.91 13.58 -2.33
CA PHE A 270 -3.82 12.44 -2.28
C PHE A 270 -3.94 11.68 -3.61
N HIS A 271 -3.37 12.19 -4.71
CA HIS A 271 -3.50 11.60 -6.03
C HIS A 271 -2.20 10.91 -6.45
N LEU A 272 -2.35 9.75 -7.09
CA LEU A 272 -1.27 9.00 -7.73
C LEU A 272 -1.73 8.61 -9.12
N SER A 273 -0.84 8.70 -10.11
CA SER A 273 -1.14 8.23 -11.47
C SER A 273 -1.14 6.70 -11.60
N GLU A 274 -0.50 6.01 -10.65
CA GLU A 274 -0.51 4.55 -10.51
C GLU A 274 -0.83 4.22 -9.05
N PHE A 275 -1.88 3.45 -8.83
CA PHE A 275 -2.31 3.00 -7.51
C PHE A 275 -2.89 1.59 -7.60
N TYR A 276 -3.23 1.00 -6.45
CA TYR A 276 -3.85 -0.32 -6.40
C TYR A 276 -5.30 -0.14 -5.97
N MET A 277 -6.22 -0.75 -6.72
CA MET A 277 -7.64 -0.79 -6.41
C MET A 277 -8.03 -2.18 -5.94
N ILE A 278 -8.94 -2.19 -4.97
CA ILE A 278 -9.66 -3.38 -4.54
C ILE A 278 -11.09 -3.18 -5.04
N GLU A 279 -11.53 -4.07 -5.92
CA GLU A 279 -12.81 -3.99 -6.61
C GLU A 279 -13.53 -5.31 -6.37
N ALA A 280 -14.81 -5.27 -6.02
CA ALA A 280 -15.56 -6.48 -5.72
C ALA A 280 -16.98 -6.35 -6.27
N GLU A 281 -17.45 -7.44 -6.87
CA GLU A 281 -18.72 -7.52 -7.56
C GLU A 281 -19.52 -8.69 -7.02
N LEU A 282 -20.81 -8.46 -6.78
CA LEU A 282 -21.72 -9.44 -6.18
C LEU A 282 -22.97 -9.58 -7.05
N ALA A 283 -23.30 -10.81 -7.42
CA ALA A 283 -24.58 -11.12 -8.03
C ALA A 283 -25.70 -11.18 -6.98
N PHE A 284 -26.94 -10.92 -7.43
CA PHE A 284 -28.17 -11.09 -6.64
C PHE A 284 -28.29 -10.20 -5.40
N ILE A 285 -27.61 -9.05 -5.40
CA ILE A 285 -27.89 -7.99 -4.42
C ILE A 285 -29.26 -7.38 -4.72
N GLU A 286 -30.04 -7.06 -3.68
CA GLU A 286 -31.38 -6.49 -3.83
C GLU A 286 -31.40 -4.99 -3.55
N SER A 287 -30.47 -4.52 -2.72
CA SER A 287 -30.36 -3.11 -2.37
C SER A 287 -28.91 -2.65 -2.10
N ILE A 288 -28.69 -1.34 -2.21
CA ILE A 288 -27.41 -0.70 -1.92
C ILE A 288 -26.98 -0.88 -0.45
N GLU A 289 -27.92 -1.19 0.44
CA GLU A 289 -27.65 -1.53 1.84
C GLU A 289 -26.94 -2.88 1.99
N ASP A 290 -27.23 -3.87 1.14
CA ASP A 290 -26.51 -5.16 1.13
C ASP A 290 -25.04 -4.91 0.84
N LEU A 291 -24.78 -4.10 -0.19
CA LEU A 291 -23.44 -3.73 -0.64
C LEU A 291 -22.70 -2.89 0.42
N SER A 292 -23.39 -1.92 1.02
CA SER A 292 -22.86 -1.10 2.12
C SER A 292 -22.50 -1.98 3.33
N THR A 293 -23.27 -3.03 3.60
CA THR A 293 -23.01 -3.98 4.70
C THR A 293 -21.77 -4.82 4.44
N VAL A 294 -21.57 -5.31 3.22
CA VAL A 294 -20.34 -6.02 2.82
C VAL A 294 -19.13 -5.10 2.93
N MET A 295 -19.24 -3.85 2.48
CA MET A 295 -18.17 -2.86 2.58
C MET A 295 -17.80 -2.54 4.04
N GLU A 296 -18.79 -2.32 4.90
CA GLU A 296 -18.56 -2.07 6.33
C GLU A 296 -17.81 -3.24 6.98
N ARG A 297 -18.22 -4.48 6.68
CA ARG A 297 -17.54 -5.69 7.17
C ARG A 297 -16.10 -5.79 6.64
N LEU A 298 -15.88 -5.53 5.35
CA LEU A 298 -14.56 -5.54 4.73
C LEU A 298 -13.61 -4.56 5.43
N VAL A 299 -14.06 -3.31 5.62
CA VAL A 299 -13.24 -2.26 6.26
C VAL A 299 -12.95 -2.61 7.70
N LYS A 300 -13.97 -2.96 8.50
CA LYS A 300 -13.81 -3.36 9.91
C LYS A 300 -12.83 -4.51 10.06
N PHE A 301 -13.05 -5.59 9.30
CA PHE A 301 -12.20 -6.77 9.33
C PHE A 301 -10.76 -6.44 8.93
N THR A 302 -10.57 -5.72 7.82
CA THR A 302 -9.24 -5.41 7.29
C THR A 302 -8.46 -4.55 8.26
N VAL A 303 -9.08 -3.51 8.82
CA VAL A 303 -8.44 -2.63 9.80
C VAL A 303 -8.09 -3.40 11.06
N GLN A 304 -9.05 -4.12 11.65
CA GLN A 304 -8.80 -4.92 12.86
C GLN A 304 -7.68 -5.95 12.64
N ARG A 305 -7.77 -6.72 11.56
CA ARG A 305 -6.77 -7.75 11.23
C ARG A 305 -5.38 -7.16 11.00
N THR A 306 -5.29 -5.97 10.40
CA THR A 306 -4.01 -5.25 10.23
C THR A 306 -3.43 -4.86 11.58
N LEU A 307 -4.25 -4.29 12.47
CA LEU A 307 -3.82 -3.89 13.82
C LEU A 307 -3.29 -5.09 14.62
N ASP A 308 -3.96 -6.23 14.52
CA ASP A 308 -3.60 -7.46 15.25
C ASP A 308 -2.36 -8.15 14.67
N SER A 309 -2.12 -8.04 13.36
CA SER A 309 -1.04 -8.77 12.67
C SER A 309 0.33 -8.11 12.83
N CYS A 310 0.38 -6.78 13.05
CA CYS A 310 1.63 -6.04 13.20
C CYS A 310 1.56 -4.96 14.31
N PRO A 311 1.26 -5.35 15.56
CA PRO A 311 1.02 -4.41 16.66
C PRO A 311 2.24 -3.52 16.97
N ASP A 312 3.46 -4.04 16.82
CA ASP A 312 4.68 -3.29 17.08
C ASP A 312 4.94 -2.18 16.05
N ASP A 313 4.66 -2.46 14.77
CA ASP A 313 4.78 -1.46 13.70
C ASP A 313 3.69 -0.39 13.84
N VAL A 314 2.48 -0.80 14.19
CA VAL A 314 1.36 0.12 14.49
C VAL A 314 1.72 1.01 15.68
N SER A 315 2.28 0.44 16.75
CA SER A 315 2.74 1.18 17.93
C SER A 315 3.80 2.22 17.58
N LEU A 316 4.75 1.88 16.70
CA LEU A 316 5.75 2.81 16.18
C LEU A 316 5.08 4.01 15.47
N PHE A 317 4.11 3.75 14.59
CA PHE A 317 3.35 4.81 13.92
C PHE A 317 2.56 5.66 14.91
N GLN A 318 1.87 5.02 15.86
CA GLN A 318 1.12 5.70 16.90
C GLN A 318 1.97 6.60 17.80
N LYS A 319 3.26 6.28 17.97
CA LYS A 319 4.20 7.06 18.78
C LYS A 319 4.82 8.24 18.03
N PHE A 320 5.11 8.08 16.73
CA PHE A 320 5.97 9.03 15.99
C PHE A 320 5.32 9.72 14.80
N VAL A 321 4.14 9.24 14.37
CA VAL A 321 3.46 9.67 13.15
C VAL A 321 2.02 10.09 13.46
N ALA A 322 1.26 9.23 14.13
CA ALA A 322 -0.15 9.45 14.40
C ALA A 322 -0.35 10.35 15.62
N THR A 323 -1.33 11.25 15.55
CA THR A 323 -1.80 12.02 16.71
C THR A 323 -2.76 11.19 17.55
N SER A 324 -3.06 11.62 18.79
CA SER A 324 -4.08 10.99 19.65
C SER A 324 -5.43 10.80 18.94
N LYS A 325 -5.79 11.76 18.08
CA LYS A 325 -6.99 11.71 17.25
C LYS A 325 -7.07 10.48 16.34
N HIS A 326 -5.94 10.05 15.76
CA HIS A 326 -5.92 8.90 14.85
C HIS A 326 -6.26 7.59 15.56
N LYS A 327 -5.89 7.45 16.84
CA LYS A 327 -6.26 6.26 17.62
C LYS A 327 -7.77 6.19 17.84
N GLY A 328 -8.40 7.32 18.15
CA GLY A 328 -9.86 7.43 18.28
C GLY A 328 -10.56 7.08 16.97
N ILE A 329 -10.07 7.61 15.84
CA ILE A 329 -10.62 7.29 14.51
C ILE A 329 -10.53 5.80 14.21
N LEU A 330 -9.38 5.16 14.41
CA LEU A 330 -9.22 3.72 14.18
C LEU A 330 -10.20 2.90 15.02
N LYS A 331 -10.39 3.29 16.28
CA LYS A 331 -11.37 2.68 17.18
C LYS A 331 -12.80 2.86 16.66
N ASN A 332 -13.16 4.05 16.21
CA ASN A 332 -14.48 4.32 15.65
C ASN A 332 -14.74 3.51 14.36
N ILE A 333 -13.73 3.34 13.50
CA ILE A 333 -13.83 2.50 12.30
C ILE A 333 -14.18 1.06 12.69
N THR A 334 -13.54 0.51 13.73
CA THR A 334 -13.70 -0.91 14.10
C THR A 334 -14.94 -1.17 14.95
N GLU A 335 -15.33 -0.24 15.82
CA GLU A 335 -16.35 -0.47 16.84
C GLU A 335 -17.72 0.18 16.56
N CYS A 336 -17.77 1.29 15.83
CA CYS A 336 -19.04 1.97 15.56
C CYS A 336 -19.78 1.31 14.39
N ASN A 337 -21.12 1.34 14.42
CA ASN A 337 -21.92 1.09 13.23
C ASN A 337 -21.83 2.31 12.31
N TYR A 338 -21.74 2.09 10.99
CA TYR A 338 -21.61 3.19 10.04
C TYR A 338 -22.98 3.80 9.76
N GLU A 339 -23.09 5.11 9.98
CA GLU A 339 -24.32 5.84 9.68
C GLU A 339 -24.57 5.82 8.17
N ARG A 340 -25.84 5.77 7.77
CA ARG A 340 -26.26 5.84 6.37
C ARG A 340 -27.18 7.03 6.18
N MET A 341 -26.94 7.83 5.17
CA MET A 341 -27.78 8.98 4.83
C MET A 341 -27.89 9.14 3.32
N THR A 342 -29.01 9.64 2.84
CA THR A 342 -29.13 9.99 1.42
C THR A 342 -28.29 11.24 1.10
N TYR A 343 -27.92 11.42 -0.17
CA TYR A 343 -27.28 12.65 -0.65
C TYR A 343 -28.14 13.88 -0.32
N THR A 344 -29.46 13.75 -0.46
CA THR A 344 -30.41 14.82 -0.12
C THR A 344 -30.33 15.20 1.35
N ASP A 345 -30.27 14.22 2.25
CA ASP A 345 -30.10 14.46 3.68
C ASP A 345 -28.73 15.06 4.00
N ALA A 346 -27.67 14.59 3.35
CA ALA A 346 -26.33 15.14 3.47
C ALA A 346 -26.30 16.64 3.11
N ILE A 347 -26.89 17.03 1.97
CA ILE A 347 -27.02 18.45 1.57
C ILE A 347 -27.84 19.24 2.59
N ASN A 348 -28.93 18.68 3.11
CA ASN A 348 -29.76 19.33 4.13
C ASN A 348 -28.98 19.56 5.44
N ILE A 349 -28.19 18.59 5.89
CA ILE A 349 -27.31 18.70 7.06
C ILE A 349 -26.27 19.81 6.84
N LEU A 350 -25.63 19.83 5.67
CA LEU A 350 -24.62 20.82 5.32
C LEU A 350 -25.21 22.23 5.30
N LYS A 351 -26.39 22.43 4.70
CA LYS A 351 -27.08 23.73 4.66
C LYS A 351 -27.53 24.19 6.06
N LYS A 352 -27.97 23.28 6.92
CA LYS A 352 -28.40 23.59 8.30
C LYS A 352 -27.25 23.77 9.29
N SER A 353 -26.02 23.46 8.90
CA SER A 353 -24.84 23.50 9.78
C SER A 353 -24.52 24.89 10.35
N GLY A 354 -24.97 25.97 9.68
CA GLY A 354 -24.55 27.34 9.97
C GLY A 354 -23.07 27.62 9.67
N LYS A 355 -22.34 26.68 9.07
CA LYS A 355 -20.94 26.82 8.71
C LYS A 355 -20.80 27.42 7.32
N THR A 356 -19.87 28.36 7.16
CA THR A 356 -19.43 28.83 5.85
C THR A 356 -18.45 27.82 5.24
N PHE A 357 -18.82 27.28 4.09
CA PHE A 357 -17.97 26.41 3.26
C PHE A 357 -17.34 27.23 2.13
N GLU A 358 -16.18 26.80 1.63
CA GLU A 358 -15.56 27.40 0.45
C GLU A 358 -16.42 27.15 -0.80
N TYR A 359 -16.96 25.94 -0.91
CA TYR A 359 -17.91 25.54 -1.94
C TYR A 359 -19.30 25.44 -1.33
N THR A 360 -20.28 26.16 -1.88
CA THR A 360 -21.66 26.10 -1.39
C THR A 360 -22.24 24.70 -1.62
N PRO A 361 -22.75 24.02 -0.57
CA PRO A 361 -23.39 22.72 -0.74
C PRO A 361 -24.78 22.91 -1.39
N GLU A 362 -24.91 22.53 -2.66
CA GLU A 362 -26.14 22.61 -3.43
C GLU A 362 -26.53 21.26 -4.00
N TRP A 363 -27.83 21.00 -4.08
CA TRP A 363 -28.35 19.76 -4.64
C TRP A 363 -28.07 19.74 -6.15
N GLY A 364 -27.50 18.65 -6.65
CA GLY A 364 -27.03 18.55 -8.04
C GLY A 364 -25.56 18.94 -8.21
N CYS A 365 -24.86 19.36 -7.15
CA CYS A 365 -23.42 19.54 -7.14
C CYS A 365 -22.73 18.40 -6.37
N ASP A 366 -21.55 18.03 -6.84
CA ASP A 366 -20.74 17.00 -6.18
C ASP A 366 -20.25 17.49 -4.81
N LEU A 367 -20.18 16.56 -3.83
CA LEU A 367 -19.68 16.87 -2.50
C LEU A 367 -18.17 17.12 -2.59
N LYS A 368 -17.72 18.20 -1.97
CA LYS A 368 -16.29 18.49 -1.86
C LYS A 368 -15.74 17.92 -0.56
N LYS A 369 -14.42 17.72 -0.52
CA LYS A 369 -13.72 17.17 0.64
C LYS A 369 -14.09 17.83 1.97
N GLU A 370 -14.29 19.15 1.98
CA GLU A 370 -14.69 19.86 3.20
C GLU A 370 -16.11 19.50 3.69
N HIS A 371 -17.02 19.14 2.77
CA HIS A 371 -18.37 18.68 3.06
C HIS A 371 -18.31 17.27 3.63
N GLU A 372 -17.58 16.36 2.98
CA GLU A 372 -17.39 14.98 3.42
C GLU A 372 -16.75 14.90 4.82
N MET A 373 -15.71 15.71 5.05
CA MET A 373 -15.06 15.84 6.35
C MET A 373 -15.97 16.46 7.41
N TYR A 374 -16.98 17.24 7.01
CA TYR A 374 -17.97 17.78 7.95
C TYR A 374 -19.00 16.71 8.33
N LEU A 375 -19.53 15.96 7.35
CA LEU A 375 -20.50 14.90 7.59
C LEU A 375 -19.95 13.81 8.54
N THR A 376 -18.71 13.37 8.32
CA THR A 376 -18.04 12.41 9.21
C THR A 376 -17.85 12.93 10.65
N LYS A 377 -17.71 14.25 10.85
CA LYS A 377 -17.69 14.87 12.19
C LYS A 377 -19.05 14.86 12.85
N VAL A 378 -20.11 15.14 12.09
CA VAL A 378 -21.48 15.19 12.60
C VAL A 378 -21.89 13.84 13.19
N VAL A 379 -21.44 12.74 12.58
CA VAL A 379 -21.71 11.37 13.06
C VAL A 379 -20.69 10.87 14.09
N GLY A 380 -19.89 11.76 14.70
CA GLY A 380 -19.00 11.42 15.82
C GLY A 380 -17.61 10.94 15.42
N ASP A 381 -16.98 11.55 14.41
CA ASP A 381 -15.68 11.14 13.85
C ASP A 381 -15.69 9.66 13.41
N ALA A 382 -16.81 9.21 12.84
CA ALA A 382 -17.04 7.86 12.36
C ALA A 382 -17.25 7.85 10.83
N PRO A 383 -17.03 6.72 10.15
CA PRO A 383 -17.38 6.60 8.75
C PRO A 383 -18.89 6.71 8.51
N VAL A 384 -19.26 7.22 7.33
CA VAL A 384 -20.65 7.39 6.90
C VAL A 384 -20.80 6.96 5.44
N PHE A 385 -21.89 6.27 5.14
CA PHE A 385 -22.33 6.01 3.77
C PHE A 385 -23.28 7.11 3.31
N VAL A 386 -22.99 7.70 2.16
CA VAL A 386 -23.92 8.59 1.47
C VAL A 386 -24.48 7.84 0.25
N THR A 387 -25.80 7.72 0.15
CA THR A 387 -26.49 6.99 -0.93
C THR A 387 -27.26 7.94 -1.85
N ASP A 388 -27.82 7.42 -2.94
CA ASP A 388 -28.82 8.11 -3.78
C ASP A 388 -28.33 9.44 -4.35
N TYR A 389 -27.14 9.41 -4.95
CA TYR A 389 -26.56 10.58 -5.61
C TYR A 389 -27.38 10.97 -6.86
N PRO A 390 -27.37 12.26 -7.26
CA PRO A 390 -27.98 12.69 -8.51
C PRO A 390 -27.38 11.95 -9.72
N ALA A 391 -28.24 11.43 -10.59
CA ALA A 391 -27.84 10.58 -11.72
C ALA A 391 -26.82 11.26 -12.66
N GLN A 392 -26.92 12.57 -12.84
CA GLN A 392 -26.06 13.35 -13.73
C GLN A 392 -24.59 13.46 -13.23
N LEU A 393 -24.34 13.15 -11.96
CA LEU A 393 -23.01 13.23 -11.35
C LEU A 393 -22.27 11.89 -11.34
N LYS A 394 -22.93 10.80 -11.74
CA LYS A 394 -22.42 9.44 -11.55
C LYS A 394 -22.26 8.71 -12.88
N PRO A 395 -21.41 7.66 -12.91
CA PRO A 395 -21.14 6.91 -14.12
C PRO A 395 -22.40 6.30 -14.74
N PHE A 396 -22.33 6.01 -16.04
CA PHE A 396 -23.46 5.55 -16.83
C PHE A 396 -24.02 4.19 -16.40
N TYR A 397 -23.20 3.36 -15.75
CA TYR A 397 -23.55 2.01 -15.31
C TYR A 397 -24.37 1.98 -14.01
N ALA A 398 -24.39 3.08 -13.25
CA ALA A 398 -25.10 3.12 -11.98
C ALA A 398 -26.62 3.05 -12.20
N ARG A 399 -27.26 2.02 -11.62
CA ARG A 399 -28.69 1.76 -11.69
C ARG A 399 -29.51 2.98 -11.26
N ARG A 400 -30.54 3.32 -12.04
CA ARG A 400 -31.45 4.42 -11.69
C ARG A 400 -32.43 4.01 -10.59
N ASN A 401 -32.60 4.90 -9.62
CA ASN A 401 -33.65 4.76 -8.62
C ASN A 401 -35.04 5.02 -9.23
N ASN A 402 -36.08 4.55 -8.54
CA ASN A 402 -37.47 4.69 -8.97
C ASN A 402 -37.95 6.15 -9.07
N ASP A 403 -37.22 7.10 -8.47
CA ASP A 403 -37.51 8.54 -8.55
C ASP A 403 -37.10 9.17 -9.89
N GLY A 404 -36.33 8.45 -10.71
CA GLY A 404 -35.85 8.88 -12.03
C GLY A 404 -34.77 9.97 -12.01
N ILE A 405 -34.35 10.45 -10.85
CA ILE A 405 -33.40 11.57 -10.70
C ILE A 405 -32.14 11.19 -9.90
N THR A 406 -32.18 10.13 -9.09
CA THR A 406 -31.05 9.59 -8.35
C THR A 406 -30.64 8.20 -8.86
N VAL A 407 -29.46 7.74 -8.45
CA VAL A 407 -28.92 6.42 -8.76
C VAL A 407 -28.60 5.63 -7.49
N SER A 408 -28.76 4.31 -7.56
CA SER A 408 -28.42 3.34 -6.52
C SER A 408 -26.89 3.21 -6.43
N LEU A 409 -26.28 4.23 -5.82
CA LEU A 409 -24.84 4.34 -5.64
C LEU A 409 -24.56 4.85 -4.24
N THR A 410 -23.62 4.20 -3.57
CA THR A 410 -23.13 4.59 -2.26
C THR A 410 -21.68 5.07 -2.34
N SER A 411 -21.38 6.09 -1.56
CA SER A 411 -20.01 6.57 -1.35
C SER A 411 -19.65 6.41 0.13
N TYR A 412 -18.57 5.68 0.39
CA TYR A 412 -18.01 5.52 1.73
C TYR A 412 -17.10 6.70 2.05
N LEU A 413 -17.55 7.55 2.97
CA LEU A 413 -16.82 8.74 3.40
C LEU A 413 -15.99 8.42 4.64
N HIS A 414 -14.68 8.61 4.52
CA HIS A 414 -13.75 8.42 5.61
C HIS A 414 -13.20 9.74 6.14
N PHE A 415 -13.17 9.84 7.47
CA PHE A 415 -12.76 11.03 8.21
C PHE A 415 -11.41 11.64 7.80
N VAL A 416 -10.43 10.80 7.43
CA VAL A 416 -9.05 11.24 7.15
C VAL A 416 -8.84 11.64 5.68
N CYS A 417 -9.55 11.01 4.74
CA CYS A 417 -9.27 11.16 3.31
C CYS A 417 -10.41 11.81 2.50
N GLY A 418 -11.65 11.79 2.99
CA GLY A 418 -12.84 12.01 2.16
C GLY A 418 -13.36 10.67 1.62
N VAL A 419 -13.99 10.66 0.43
CA VAL A 419 -14.34 9.41 -0.29
C VAL A 419 -13.12 8.49 -0.36
N GLN A 420 -13.27 7.26 0.14
CA GLN A 420 -12.26 6.20 -0.01
C GLN A 420 -12.68 5.12 -0.99
N THR A 421 -13.99 4.93 -1.18
CA THR A 421 -14.54 3.93 -2.10
C THR A 421 -15.93 4.38 -2.56
N SER A 422 -16.25 4.10 -3.81
CA SER A 422 -17.61 4.19 -4.36
C SER A 422 -18.10 2.79 -4.72
N VAL A 423 -19.39 2.53 -4.56
CA VAL A 423 -20.02 1.29 -5.02
C VAL A 423 -21.37 1.60 -5.63
N SER A 424 -21.70 0.97 -6.74
CA SER A 424 -23.00 1.06 -7.41
C SER A 424 -23.68 -0.29 -7.42
N GLU A 425 -25.01 -0.27 -7.48
CA GLU A 425 -25.73 -1.34 -8.16
C GLU A 425 -25.71 -1.03 -9.65
N ASP A 426 -25.42 -2.05 -10.46
CA ASP A 426 -25.41 -1.93 -11.91
C ASP A 426 -26.67 -2.59 -12.48
N ASP A 427 -27.14 -2.12 -13.65
CA ASP A 427 -28.43 -2.48 -14.26
C ASP A 427 -28.54 -3.93 -14.78
#